data_AF-A0A090WIZ3-F1
#
_entry.id   AF-A0A090WIZ3-F1
#
_cell.length_a   1.000
_cell.length_b   1.000
_cell.length_c   1.000
_cell.angle_alpha   90.00
_cell.angle_beta   90.00
_cell.angle_gamma   90.00
#
_symmetry.space_group_name_H-M   'P 1'
#
loop_
_entity.id
_entity.type
_entity.pdbx_description
1 polymer ?
#
loop_
_entity_poly.entity_id
_entity_poly.type
_entity_poly.pdbx_seq_one_letter_code
_entity_poly.pdbx_strand_id
1 'polypeptide(L)'
;MSSELSVLLFVLLGVILGAVVTWLFMKTRFSGSLNLLESEKSQLTSQLQHQKEALIERDQLRLESSNLKAQIASKLETQQDLNQRLDKLEKQYIEVNREKNNLEILLAEQRTSFEKANEKHAEAQQEIEKLNEKFTKEFENLANKILDEKSSKFTDQNKKNIEQILNPLQEKILMFEKRVEDTHKDTIERQSILKQQIIGLKELNEQMSKETTNLTKALKGDAKMRGNWGGELVLERVLEKSGLEKGSEYEVQQSFKTEEGKTVFPDVVINLPGGKK
;
A
#
# COMPACT_ATOMS: atom_id res chain seq x y z
N MET A 1 -28.76 28.38 119.34
CA MET A 1 -27.94 27.85 118.23
C MET A 1 -28.76 27.34 117.05
N SER A 2 -30.08 27.12 117.16
CA SER A 2 -30.94 26.63 116.06
C SER A 2 -31.45 27.72 115.09
N SER A 3 -31.51 28.99 115.50
CA SER A 3 -31.99 30.11 114.67
C SER A 3 -30.96 30.67 113.69
N GLU A 4 -29.67 30.58 114.02
CA GLU A 4 -28.56 31.01 113.14
C GLU A 4 -28.37 30.04 111.96
N LEU A 5 -28.56 28.73 112.19
CA LEU A 5 -28.38 27.68 111.18
C LEU A 5 -29.48 27.71 110.11
N SER A 6 -30.73 28.06 110.49
CA SER A 6 -31.85 28.17 109.55
C SER A 6 -31.69 29.38 108.62
N VAL A 7 -31.21 30.53 109.13
CA VAL A 7 -30.94 31.73 108.31
C VAL A 7 -29.84 31.45 107.27
N LEU A 8 -28.75 30.79 107.67
CA LEU A 8 -27.69 30.37 106.74
C LEU A 8 -28.20 29.43 105.65
N LEU A 9 -29.11 28.52 105.99
CA LEU A 9 -29.72 27.58 105.05
C LEU A 9 -30.62 28.28 104.03
N PHE A 10 -31.42 29.28 104.45
CA PHE A 10 -32.22 30.10 103.53
C PHE A 10 -31.38 30.95 102.58
N VAL A 11 -30.27 31.53 103.06
CA VAL A 11 -29.33 32.29 102.21
C VAL A 11 -28.69 31.37 101.16
N LEU A 12 -28.27 30.16 101.55
CA LEU A 12 -27.67 29.17 100.65
C LEU A 12 -28.68 28.70 99.60
N LEU A 13 -29.95 28.49 99.99
CA LEU A 13 -31.04 28.14 99.08
C LEU A 13 -31.36 29.26 98.09
N GLY A 14 -31.31 30.53 98.53
CA GLY A 14 -31.47 31.71 97.68
C GLY A 14 -30.33 31.86 96.66
N VAL A 15 -29.09 31.60 97.05
CA VAL A 15 -27.92 31.61 96.15
C VAL A 15 -28.03 30.47 95.13
N ILE A 16 -28.44 29.26 95.55
CA ILE A 16 -28.65 28.14 94.63
C ILE A 16 -29.78 28.45 93.64
N LEU A 17 -30.91 28.98 94.11
CA LEU A 17 -32.01 29.38 93.24
C LEU A 17 -31.58 30.48 92.25
N GLY A 18 -30.82 31.48 92.70
CA GLY A 18 -30.24 32.50 91.83
C GLY A 18 -29.29 31.92 90.78
N ALA A 19 -28.42 30.99 91.16
CA ALA A 19 -27.51 30.30 90.24
C ALA A 19 -28.27 29.44 89.22
N VAL A 20 -29.34 28.76 89.63
CA VAL A 20 -30.18 27.97 88.72
C VAL A 20 -30.95 28.87 87.75
N VAL A 21 -31.55 29.97 88.23
CA VAL A 21 -32.29 30.91 87.38
C VAL A 21 -31.36 31.60 86.38
N THR A 22 -30.19 32.05 86.83
CA THR A 22 -29.17 32.67 85.95
C THR A 22 -28.63 31.66 84.93
N TRP A 23 -28.36 30.42 85.34
CA TRP A 23 -27.95 29.34 84.42
C TRP A 23 -29.03 29.00 83.39
N LEU A 24 -30.30 28.92 83.80
CA LEU A 24 -31.42 28.61 82.90
C LEU A 24 -31.69 29.76 81.93
N PHE A 25 -31.61 31.01 82.38
CA PHE A 25 -31.72 32.19 81.53
C PHE A 25 -30.54 32.29 80.54
N MET A 26 -29.32 31.99 80.99
CA MET A 26 -28.12 31.98 80.15
C MET A 26 -28.19 30.84 79.12
N LYS A 27 -28.64 29.64 79.52
CA LYS A 27 -28.83 28.50 78.62
C LYS A 27 -29.91 28.79 77.57
N THR A 28 -31.06 29.33 77.95
CA THR A 28 -32.14 29.61 76.98
C THR A 28 -31.78 30.71 75.98
N ARG A 29 -31.12 31.79 76.42
CA ARG A 29 -30.64 32.85 75.52
C ARG A 29 -29.48 32.39 74.64
N PHE A 30 -28.51 31.66 75.19
CA PHE A 30 -27.30 31.25 74.48
C PHE A 30 -27.55 30.02 73.57
N SER A 31 -28.44 29.11 73.95
CA SER A 31 -28.86 27.99 73.09
C SER A 31 -29.58 28.47 71.84
N GLY A 32 -30.34 29.57 71.88
CA GLY A 32 -30.96 30.15 70.69
C GLY A 32 -29.94 30.65 69.67
N SER A 33 -28.93 31.40 70.13
CA SER A 33 -27.82 31.86 69.26
C SER A 33 -26.92 30.72 68.78
N LEU A 34 -26.69 29.69 69.60
CA LEU A 34 -25.93 28.51 69.20
C LEU A 34 -26.66 27.70 68.11
N ASN A 35 -27.96 27.47 68.28
CA ASN A 35 -28.77 26.75 67.29
C ASN A 35 -28.87 27.52 65.96
N LEU A 36 -28.95 28.86 66.02
CA LEU A 36 -28.92 29.71 64.82
C LEU A 36 -27.57 29.60 64.10
N LEU A 37 -26.46 29.69 64.84
CA LEU A 37 -25.12 29.59 64.29
C LEU A 37 -24.83 28.19 63.71
N GLU A 38 -25.34 27.13 64.34
CA GLU A 38 -25.25 25.76 63.84
C GLU A 38 -26.11 25.55 62.59
N SER A 39 -27.29 26.19 62.52
CA SER A 39 -28.12 26.22 61.32
C SER A 39 -27.45 26.97 60.17
N GLU A 40 -26.90 28.16 60.40
CA GLU A 40 -26.13 28.91 59.40
C GLU A 40 -24.91 28.13 58.92
N LYS A 41 -24.15 27.52 59.84
CA LYS A 41 -23.01 26.66 59.48
C LYS A 41 -23.46 25.49 58.61
N SER A 42 -24.56 24.82 58.97
CA SER A 42 -25.14 23.73 58.19
C SER A 42 -25.56 24.17 56.79
N GLN A 43 -26.23 25.33 56.69
CA GLN A 43 -26.62 25.94 55.41
C GLN A 43 -25.40 26.29 54.57
N LEU A 44 -24.37 26.93 55.13
CA LEU A 44 -23.13 27.24 54.43
C LEU A 44 -22.42 25.96 53.97
N THR A 45 -22.40 24.90 54.78
CA THR A 45 -21.79 23.63 54.37
C THR A 45 -22.55 22.96 53.23
N SER A 46 -23.89 23.02 53.23
CA SER A 46 -24.72 22.53 52.14
C SER A 46 -24.51 23.36 50.86
N GLN A 47 -24.44 24.69 50.96
CA GLN A 47 -24.13 25.56 49.81
C GLN A 47 -22.73 25.29 49.25
N LEU A 48 -21.73 25.12 50.10
CA LEU A 48 -20.38 24.78 49.69
C LEU A 48 -20.32 23.41 49.01
N GLN A 49 -21.09 22.43 49.51
CA GLN A 49 -21.18 21.12 48.90
C GLN A 49 -21.83 21.18 47.51
N HIS A 50 -22.96 21.89 47.37
CA HIS A 50 -23.59 22.11 46.06
C HIS A 50 -22.67 22.85 45.08
N GLN A 51 -21.91 23.85 45.53
CA GLN A 51 -20.91 24.51 44.68
C GLN A 51 -19.79 23.56 44.23
N LYS A 52 -19.34 22.66 45.10
CA LYS A 52 -18.34 21.64 44.75
C LYS A 52 -18.89 20.65 43.74
N GLU A 53 -20.13 20.18 43.92
CA GLU A 53 -20.80 19.28 42.97
C GLU A 53 -20.95 19.94 41.60
N ALA A 54 -21.40 21.20 41.54
CA ALA A 54 -21.52 21.96 40.29
C ALA A 54 -20.16 22.19 39.61
N LEU A 55 -19.07 22.37 40.38
CA LEU A 55 -17.72 22.47 39.83
C LEU A 55 -17.26 21.15 39.21
N ILE A 56 -17.53 20.02 39.86
CA ILE A 56 -17.20 18.68 39.35
C ILE A 56 -17.97 18.41 38.05
N GLU A 57 -19.27 18.69 38.01
CA GLU A 57 -20.10 18.52 36.81
C GLU A 57 -19.59 19.40 35.66
N ARG A 58 -19.27 20.67 35.94
CA ARG A 58 -18.69 21.57 34.93
C ARG A 58 -17.38 21.04 34.37
N ASP A 59 -16.51 20.50 35.22
CA ASP A 59 -15.21 19.99 34.79
C ASP A 59 -15.36 18.67 33.99
N GLN A 60 -16.34 17.83 34.34
CA GLN A 60 -16.74 16.67 33.53
C GLN A 60 -17.25 17.07 32.14
N LEU A 61 -18.18 18.04 32.07
CA LEU A 61 -18.72 18.55 30.81
C LEU A 61 -17.63 19.21 29.94
N ARG A 62 -16.66 19.89 30.55
CA ARG A 62 -15.50 20.44 29.85
C ARG A 62 -14.63 19.35 29.24
N LEU A 63 -14.40 18.27 29.99
CA LEU A 63 -13.61 17.13 29.51
C LEU A 63 -14.33 16.41 28.36
N GLU A 64 -15.64 16.19 28.49
CA GLU A 64 -16.45 15.61 27.41
C GLU A 64 -16.48 16.51 26.17
N SER A 65 -16.68 17.82 26.33
CA SER A 65 -16.62 18.78 25.22
C SER A 65 -15.26 18.78 24.53
N SER A 66 -14.17 18.68 25.30
CA SER A 66 -12.81 18.58 24.75
C SER A 66 -12.62 17.28 23.96
N ASN A 67 -13.12 16.15 24.47
CA ASN A 67 -13.05 14.86 23.79
C ASN A 67 -13.87 14.88 22.48
N LEU A 68 -15.10 15.40 22.53
CA LEU A 68 -15.94 15.55 21.34
C LEU A 68 -15.30 16.44 20.29
N LYS A 69 -14.68 17.57 20.69
CA LYS A 69 -13.93 18.43 19.76
C LYS A 69 -12.76 17.70 19.11
N ALA A 70 -12.00 16.92 19.88
CA ALA A 70 -10.90 16.12 19.35
C ALA A 70 -11.39 15.06 18.34
N GLN A 71 -12.51 14.39 18.65
CA GLN A 71 -13.12 13.42 17.73
C GLN A 71 -13.62 14.08 16.44
N ILE A 72 -14.25 15.26 16.54
CA ILE A 72 -14.71 16.02 15.37
C ILE A 72 -13.51 16.44 14.51
N ALA A 73 -12.44 16.95 15.11
CA ALA A 73 -11.23 17.33 14.38
C ALA A 73 -10.61 16.13 13.63
N SER A 74 -10.51 14.97 14.31
CA SER A 74 -10.01 13.74 13.68
C SER A 74 -10.92 13.25 12.54
N LYS A 75 -12.25 13.29 12.72
CA LYS A 75 -13.21 12.95 11.65
C LYS A 75 -13.12 13.90 10.47
N LEU A 76 -12.90 15.19 10.70
CA LEU A 76 -12.77 16.18 9.64
C LEU A 76 -11.46 15.99 8.84
N GLU A 77 -10.37 15.68 9.53
CA GLU A 77 -9.08 15.35 8.89
C GLU A 77 -9.19 14.10 8.03
N THR A 78 -9.77 13.02 8.57
CA THR A 78 -10.01 11.78 7.80
C THR A 78 -10.94 11.97 6.61
N GLN A 79 -11.99 12.80 6.75
CA GLN A 79 -12.87 13.15 5.63
C GLN A 79 -12.11 13.93 4.54
N GLN A 80 -11.22 14.84 4.94
CA GLN A 80 -10.40 15.60 4.00
C GLN A 80 -9.41 14.69 3.25
N ASP A 81 -8.72 13.78 3.94
CA ASP A 81 -7.85 12.78 3.30
C ASP A 81 -8.64 11.87 2.34
N LEU A 82 -9.84 11.44 2.73
CA LEU A 82 -10.70 10.62 1.88
C LEU A 82 -11.12 11.37 0.61
N ASN A 83 -11.50 12.64 0.72
CA ASN A 83 -11.83 13.49 -0.43
C ASN A 83 -10.63 13.69 -1.36
N GLN A 84 -9.43 13.87 -0.81
CA GLN A 84 -8.21 13.97 -1.63
C GLN A 84 -7.89 12.65 -2.36
N ARG A 85 -8.12 11.50 -1.71
CA ARG A 85 -7.97 10.19 -2.35
C ARG A 85 -9.01 9.98 -3.46
N LEU A 86 -10.25 10.41 -3.25
CA LEU A 86 -11.30 10.35 -4.26
C LEU A 86 -10.96 11.20 -5.49
N ASP A 87 -10.50 12.44 -5.31
CA ASP A 87 -10.07 13.31 -6.42
C ASP A 87 -8.90 12.70 -7.19
N LYS A 88 -7.92 12.11 -6.50
CA LYS A 88 -6.81 11.39 -7.15
C LYS A 88 -7.29 10.19 -7.93
N LEU A 89 -8.21 9.40 -7.36
CA LEU A 89 -8.74 8.20 -8.00
C LEU A 89 -9.60 8.56 -9.23
N GLU A 90 -10.37 9.63 -9.16
CA GLU A 90 -11.16 10.15 -10.28
C GLU A 90 -10.26 10.59 -11.43
N LYS A 91 -9.16 11.30 -11.14
CA LYS A 91 -8.16 11.68 -12.15
C LYS A 91 -7.53 10.45 -12.82
N GLN A 92 -7.13 9.45 -12.02
CA GLN A 92 -6.57 8.20 -12.55
C GLN A 92 -7.59 7.44 -13.41
N TYR A 93 -8.86 7.41 -13.00
CA TYR A 93 -9.92 6.78 -13.77
C TYR A 93 -10.13 7.44 -15.13
N ILE A 94 -10.13 8.78 -15.17
CA ILE A 94 -10.25 9.55 -16.41
C ILE A 94 -9.05 9.27 -17.33
N GLU A 95 -7.84 9.23 -16.79
CA GLU A 95 -6.62 8.95 -17.54
C GLU A 95 -6.63 7.54 -18.14
N VAL A 96 -6.94 6.52 -17.34
CA VAL A 96 -7.04 5.13 -17.81
C VAL A 96 -8.12 4.98 -18.88
N ASN A 97 -9.29 5.62 -18.71
CA ASN A 97 -10.33 5.59 -19.75
C ASN A 97 -9.88 6.28 -21.04
N ARG A 98 -9.10 7.36 -20.94
CA ARG A 98 -8.53 8.03 -22.11
C ARG A 98 -7.53 7.13 -22.84
N GLU A 99 -6.64 6.48 -22.11
CA GLU A 99 -5.70 5.52 -22.68
C GLU A 99 -6.40 4.34 -23.34
N LYS A 100 -7.43 3.80 -22.68
CA LYS A 100 -8.27 2.72 -23.24
C LYS A 100 -8.89 3.15 -24.57
N ASN A 101 -9.52 4.33 -24.63
CA ASN A 101 -10.14 4.82 -25.85
C ASN A 101 -9.10 5.02 -26.97
N ASN A 102 -7.92 5.55 -26.64
CA ASN A 102 -6.83 5.69 -27.61
C ASN A 102 -6.36 4.33 -28.15
N LEU A 103 -6.22 3.33 -27.27
CA LEU A 103 -5.84 1.97 -27.64
C LEU A 103 -6.91 1.31 -28.51
N GLU A 104 -8.19 1.52 -28.23
CA GLU A 104 -9.30 1.01 -29.05
C GLU A 104 -9.28 1.61 -30.45
N ILE A 105 -9.02 2.92 -30.59
CA ILE A 105 -8.85 3.58 -31.88
C ILE A 105 -7.65 3.00 -32.63
N LEU A 106 -6.49 2.88 -31.97
CA LEU A 106 -5.28 2.34 -32.58
C LEU A 106 -5.48 0.88 -33.05
N LEU A 107 -6.18 0.07 -32.25
CA LEU A 107 -6.51 -1.31 -32.61
C LEU A 107 -7.45 -1.37 -33.82
N ALA A 108 -8.42 -0.47 -33.92
CA ALA A 108 -9.31 -0.39 -35.07
C ALA A 108 -8.53 0.00 -36.34
N GLU A 109 -7.67 1.02 -36.25
CA GLU A 109 -6.80 1.45 -37.36
C GLU A 109 -5.87 0.32 -37.82
N GLN A 110 -5.23 -0.38 -36.88
CA GLN A 110 -4.32 -1.48 -37.18
C GLN A 110 -5.06 -2.66 -37.83
N ARG A 111 -6.27 -2.99 -37.38
CA ARG A 111 -7.12 -4.01 -38.02
C ARG A 111 -7.45 -3.64 -39.46
N THR A 112 -7.91 -2.41 -39.70
CA THR A 112 -8.22 -1.95 -41.06
C THR A 112 -6.97 -1.93 -41.94
N SER A 113 -5.82 -1.52 -41.41
CA SER A 113 -4.55 -1.55 -42.16
C SER A 113 -4.12 -2.97 -42.50
N PHE A 114 -4.29 -3.91 -41.55
CA PHE A 114 -3.96 -5.31 -41.76
C PHE A 114 -4.88 -5.95 -42.80
N GLU A 115 -6.18 -5.70 -42.73
CA GLU A 115 -7.17 -6.20 -43.69
C GLU A 115 -6.85 -5.72 -45.12
N LYS A 116 -6.58 -4.42 -45.29
CA LYS A 116 -6.14 -3.85 -46.58
C LYS A 116 -4.83 -4.43 -47.09
N ALA A 117 -3.87 -4.67 -46.21
CA ALA A 117 -2.60 -5.29 -46.58
C ALA A 117 -2.80 -6.73 -47.04
N ASN A 118 -3.67 -7.48 -46.36
CA ASN A 118 -4.00 -8.85 -46.69
C ASN A 118 -4.77 -8.96 -48.02
N GLU A 119 -5.71 -8.04 -48.27
CA GLU A 119 -6.43 -7.93 -49.54
C GLU A 119 -5.44 -7.68 -50.71
N LYS A 120 -4.57 -6.68 -50.58
CA LYS A 120 -3.52 -6.41 -51.59
C LYS A 120 -2.59 -7.61 -51.82
N HIS A 121 -2.25 -8.33 -50.76
CA HIS A 121 -1.41 -9.52 -50.87
C HIS A 121 -2.14 -10.63 -51.64
N ALA A 122 -3.42 -10.85 -51.37
CA ALA A 122 -4.24 -11.82 -52.11
C ALA A 122 -4.39 -11.44 -53.59
N GLU A 123 -4.62 -10.16 -53.89
CA GLU A 123 -4.65 -9.64 -55.27
C GLU A 123 -3.33 -9.87 -56.00
N ALA A 124 -2.19 -9.54 -55.36
CA ALA A 124 -0.87 -9.73 -55.94
C ALA A 124 -0.57 -11.21 -56.21
N GLN A 125 -0.98 -12.12 -55.30
CA GLN A 125 -0.85 -13.56 -55.53
C GLN A 125 -1.66 -14.03 -56.75
N GLN A 126 -2.91 -13.57 -56.89
CA GLN A 126 -3.72 -13.89 -58.05
C GLN A 126 -3.13 -13.33 -59.35
N GLU A 127 -2.55 -12.13 -59.31
CA GLU A 127 -1.91 -11.52 -60.47
C GLU A 127 -0.65 -12.31 -60.88
N ILE A 128 0.16 -12.73 -59.92
CA ILE A 128 1.32 -13.61 -60.15
C ILE A 128 0.88 -14.94 -60.78
N GLU A 129 -0.20 -15.53 -60.30
CA GLU A 129 -0.72 -16.80 -60.83
C GLU A 129 -1.21 -16.64 -62.28
N LYS A 130 -1.99 -15.59 -62.57
CA LYS A 130 -2.40 -15.24 -63.95
C LYS A 130 -1.20 -14.96 -64.85
N LEU A 131 -0.16 -14.31 -64.32
CA LEU A 131 1.05 -14.00 -65.05
C LEU A 131 1.83 -15.29 -65.37
N ASN A 132 1.94 -16.22 -64.42
CA ASN A 132 2.55 -17.53 -64.64
C ASN A 132 1.79 -18.36 -65.68
N GLU A 133 0.45 -18.37 -65.66
CA GLU A 133 -0.35 -19.03 -66.69
C GLU A 133 -0.11 -18.42 -68.08
N LYS A 134 -0.11 -17.09 -68.18
CA LYS A 134 0.19 -16.39 -69.43
C LYS A 134 1.61 -16.71 -69.92
N PHE A 135 2.61 -16.66 -69.03
CA PHE A 135 3.98 -17.01 -69.38
C PHE A 135 4.10 -18.45 -69.86
N THR A 136 3.40 -19.39 -69.22
CA THR A 136 3.42 -20.80 -69.63
C THR A 136 2.84 -20.96 -71.03
N LYS A 137 1.69 -20.31 -71.32
CA LYS A 137 1.07 -20.31 -72.66
C LYS A 137 1.93 -19.63 -73.72
N GLU A 138 2.48 -18.45 -73.42
CA GLU A 138 3.38 -17.74 -74.34
C GLU A 138 4.67 -18.55 -74.57
N PHE A 139 5.20 -19.21 -73.54
CA PHE A 139 6.35 -20.09 -73.65
C PHE A 139 6.04 -21.31 -74.51
N GLU A 140 4.89 -21.97 -74.31
CA GLU A 140 4.45 -23.10 -75.13
C GLU A 140 4.25 -22.68 -76.60
N ASN A 141 3.60 -21.55 -76.84
CA ASN A 141 3.42 -20.99 -78.18
C ASN A 141 4.77 -20.64 -78.83
N LEU A 142 5.68 -20.01 -78.10
CA LEU A 142 7.01 -19.67 -78.59
C LEU A 142 7.85 -20.93 -78.84
N ALA A 143 7.78 -21.93 -77.97
CA ALA A 143 8.46 -23.20 -78.12
C ALA A 143 7.94 -23.95 -79.36
N ASN A 144 6.63 -24.04 -79.55
CA ASN A 144 6.01 -24.63 -80.74
C ASN A 144 6.39 -23.86 -82.01
N LYS A 145 6.35 -22.52 -81.97
CA LYS A 145 6.74 -21.67 -83.11
C LYS A 145 8.23 -21.81 -83.45
N ILE A 146 9.11 -21.82 -82.45
CA ILE A 146 10.55 -22.08 -82.64
C ILE A 146 10.75 -23.49 -83.18
N LEU A 147 10.04 -24.49 -82.67
CA LEU A 147 10.14 -25.87 -83.11
C LEU A 147 9.71 -26.02 -84.57
N ASP A 148 8.57 -25.45 -84.98
CA ASP A 148 8.08 -25.46 -86.37
C ASP A 148 9.01 -24.69 -87.32
N GLU A 149 9.42 -23.48 -86.93
CA GLU A 149 10.31 -22.63 -87.72
C GLU A 149 11.72 -23.23 -87.85
N LYS A 150 12.16 -24.02 -86.85
CA LYS A 150 13.42 -24.78 -86.87
C LYS A 150 13.28 -26.13 -87.57
N SER A 151 12.16 -26.84 -87.47
CA SER A 151 11.91 -28.12 -88.14
C SER A 151 11.87 -27.96 -89.66
N SER A 152 11.39 -26.81 -90.15
CA SER A 152 11.48 -26.42 -91.57
C SER A 152 12.91 -26.12 -92.06
N LYS A 153 13.89 -25.90 -91.17
CA LYS A 153 15.28 -25.50 -91.51
C LYS A 153 16.33 -26.52 -90.99
N PHE A 154 15.92 -27.75 -90.71
CA PHE A 154 16.59 -28.66 -89.75
C PHE A 154 17.75 -29.53 -90.27
N THR A 155 18.41 -29.25 -91.39
CA THR A 155 19.51 -30.11 -91.85
C THR A 155 20.87 -29.40 -91.73
N ASP A 156 21.68 -29.91 -90.80
CA ASP A 156 23.14 -29.77 -90.61
C ASP A 156 23.74 -28.60 -89.81
N GLN A 157 23.14 -27.40 -89.73
CA GLN A 157 23.86 -26.24 -89.15
C GLN A 157 23.71 -26.04 -87.62
N ASN A 158 22.86 -26.81 -86.94
CA ASN A 158 22.30 -26.43 -85.63
C ASN A 158 23.00 -27.06 -84.40
N LYS A 159 23.83 -28.10 -84.56
CA LYS A 159 24.52 -28.76 -83.42
C LYS A 159 25.46 -27.80 -82.68
N LYS A 160 26.08 -26.87 -83.41
CA LYS A 160 26.99 -25.84 -82.87
C LYS A 160 26.27 -24.66 -82.19
N ASN A 161 25.07 -24.31 -82.66
CA ASN A 161 24.28 -23.22 -82.08
C ASN A 161 23.54 -23.63 -80.79
N ILE A 162 23.22 -24.91 -80.64
CA ILE A 162 22.55 -25.44 -79.43
C ILE A 162 23.48 -25.37 -78.21
N GLU A 163 24.78 -25.65 -78.36
CA GLU A 163 25.77 -25.45 -77.27
C GLU A 163 25.88 -23.97 -76.85
N GLN A 164 25.80 -23.03 -77.80
CA GLN A 164 25.86 -21.59 -77.49
C GLN A 164 24.62 -21.07 -76.75
N ILE A 165 23.46 -21.73 -76.89
CA ILE A 165 22.21 -21.34 -76.21
C ILE A 165 22.04 -22.09 -74.88
N LEU A 166 22.50 -23.34 -74.78
CA LEU A 166 22.41 -24.11 -73.53
C LEU A 166 23.40 -23.62 -72.45
N ASN A 167 24.58 -23.14 -72.82
CA ASN A 167 25.55 -22.59 -71.88
C ASN A 167 24.99 -21.44 -71.00
N PRO A 168 24.39 -20.38 -71.57
CA PRO A 168 23.82 -19.31 -70.75
C PRO A 168 22.61 -19.77 -69.93
N LEU A 169 21.88 -20.82 -70.34
CA LEU A 169 20.79 -21.40 -69.54
C LEU A 169 21.35 -22.13 -68.31
N GLN A 170 22.39 -22.95 -68.50
CA GLN A 170 23.08 -23.64 -67.42
C GLN A 170 23.69 -22.64 -66.41
N GLU A 171 24.29 -21.57 -66.91
CA GLU A 171 24.86 -20.50 -66.09
C GLU A 171 23.77 -19.72 -65.31
N LYS A 172 22.62 -19.46 -65.93
CA LYS A 172 21.45 -18.84 -65.27
C LYS A 172 20.84 -19.75 -64.21
N ILE A 173 20.78 -21.06 -64.45
CA ILE A 173 20.28 -22.04 -63.46
C ILE A 173 21.24 -22.14 -62.28
N LEU A 174 22.56 -22.16 -62.51
CA LEU A 174 23.57 -22.11 -61.45
C LEU A 174 23.49 -20.80 -60.65
N MET A 175 23.29 -19.65 -61.29
CA MET A 175 23.07 -18.38 -60.59
C MET A 175 21.76 -18.38 -59.79
N PHE A 176 20.71 -19.00 -60.30
CA PHE A 176 19.44 -19.11 -59.59
C PHE A 176 19.56 -20.02 -58.37
N GLU A 177 20.18 -21.19 -58.52
CA GLU A 177 20.46 -22.12 -57.43
C GLU A 177 21.30 -21.44 -56.34
N LYS A 178 22.36 -20.72 -56.73
CA LYS A 178 23.17 -19.92 -55.81
C LYS A 178 22.35 -18.83 -55.11
N ARG A 179 21.48 -18.12 -55.84
CA ARG A 179 20.66 -17.04 -55.26
C ARG A 179 19.60 -17.58 -54.31
N VAL A 180 19.05 -18.75 -54.58
CA VAL A 180 18.13 -19.45 -53.67
C VAL A 180 18.87 -19.91 -52.42
N GLU A 181 20.06 -20.49 -52.57
CA GLU A 181 20.89 -20.92 -51.45
C GLU A 181 21.33 -19.74 -50.56
N ASP A 182 21.75 -18.63 -51.17
CA ASP A 182 22.09 -17.38 -50.48
C ASP A 182 20.86 -16.81 -49.73
N THR A 183 19.68 -16.81 -50.36
CA THR A 183 18.43 -16.36 -49.71
C THR A 183 18.04 -17.26 -48.54
N HIS A 184 18.27 -18.57 -48.66
CA HIS A 184 17.98 -19.52 -47.59
C HIS A 184 18.94 -19.34 -46.41
N LYS A 185 20.24 -19.09 -46.68
CA LYS A 185 21.21 -18.70 -45.65
C LYS A 185 20.81 -17.39 -44.95
N ASP A 186 20.48 -16.34 -45.69
CA ASP A 186 20.01 -15.06 -45.14
C ASP A 186 18.77 -15.25 -44.26
N THR A 187 17.86 -16.15 -44.66
CA THR A 187 16.64 -16.47 -43.89
C THR A 187 16.98 -17.19 -42.59
N ILE A 188 17.89 -18.16 -42.62
CA ILE A 188 18.37 -18.88 -41.43
C ILE A 188 19.10 -17.92 -40.48
N GLU A 189 19.93 -17.02 -41.01
CA GLU A 189 20.64 -16.01 -40.20
C GLU A 189 19.65 -15.04 -39.54
N ARG A 190 18.67 -14.52 -40.29
CA ARG A 190 17.60 -13.68 -39.73
C ARG A 190 16.78 -14.42 -38.68
N GLN A 191 16.41 -15.68 -38.90
CA GLN A 191 15.71 -16.49 -37.91
C GLN A 191 16.55 -16.72 -36.64
N SER A 192 17.87 -16.91 -36.79
CA SER A 192 18.80 -17.04 -35.66
C SER A 192 18.87 -15.75 -34.83
N ILE A 193 19.04 -14.60 -35.49
CA ILE A 193 19.02 -13.27 -34.85
C ILE A 193 17.69 -13.05 -34.12
N LEU A 194 16.56 -13.40 -34.76
CA LEU A 194 15.24 -13.24 -34.18
C LEU A 194 15.05 -14.15 -32.96
N LYS A 195 15.51 -15.40 -33.02
CA LYS A 195 15.52 -16.33 -31.89
C LYS A 195 16.37 -15.80 -30.73
N GLN A 196 17.53 -15.21 -31.03
CA GLN A 196 18.41 -14.62 -30.04
C GLN A 196 17.78 -13.37 -29.40
N GLN A 197 17.07 -12.54 -30.17
CA GLN A 197 16.28 -11.43 -29.62
C GLN A 197 15.11 -11.92 -28.76
N ILE A 198 14.42 -13.00 -29.14
CA ILE A 198 13.36 -13.61 -28.32
C ILE A 198 13.92 -14.15 -27.00
N ILE A 199 15.10 -14.80 -27.02
CA ILE A 199 15.78 -15.25 -25.80
C ILE A 199 16.16 -14.05 -24.93
N GLY A 200 16.73 -12.99 -25.51
CA GLY A 200 17.05 -11.77 -24.78
C GLY A 200 15.81 -11.08 -24.19
N LEU A 201 14.69 -11.05 -24.91
CA LEU A 201 13.42 -10.55 -24.39
C LEU A 201 12.88 -11.42 -23.25
N LYS A 202 13.03 -12.74 -23.33
CA LYS A 202 12.65 -13.65 -22.25
C LYS A 202 13.50 -13.42 -21.00
N GLU A 203 14.82 -13.29 -21.15
CA GLU A 203 15.75 -12.98 -20.05
C GLU A 203 15.43 -11.62 -19.43
N LEU A 204 15.16 -10.60 -20.24
CA LEU A 204 14.74 -9.27 -19.78
C LEU A 204 13.43 -9.35 -18.99
N ASN A 205 12.47 -10.15 -19.46
CA ASN A 205 11.19 -10.33 -18.78
C ASN A 205 11.34 -11.12 -17.47
N GLU A 206 12.23 -12.12 -17.43
CA GLU A 206 12.59 -12.82 -16.18
C GLU A 206 13.28 -11.88 -15.18
N GLN A 207 14.21 -11.04 -15.65
CA GLN A 207 14.87 -10.04 -14.81
C GLN A 207 13.87 -9.00 -14.30
N MET A 208 13.00 -8.48 -15.17
CA MET A 208 11.95 -7.52 -14.79
C MET A 208 10.96 -8.13 -13.80
N SER A 209 10.58 -9.40 -13.96
CA SER A 209 9.76 -10.14 -12.99
C SER A 209 10.48 -10.30 -11.65
N LYS A 210 11.78 -10.57 -11.66
CA LYS A 210 12.62 -10.67 -10.46
C LYS A 210 12.80 -9.32 -9.76
N GLU A 211 13.00 -8.24 -10.52
CA GLU A 211 13.06 -6.87 -9.99
C GLU A 211 11.71 -6.42 -9.46
N THR A 212 10.60 -6.74 -10.15
CA THR A 212 9.24 -6.44 -9.68
C THR A 212 8.89 -7.22 -8.42
N THR A 213 9.31 -8.47 -8.29
CA THR A 213 9.13 -9.26 -7.05
C THR A 213 10.02 -8.76 -5.93
N ASN A 214 11.26 -8.34 -6.21
CA ASN A 214 12.14 -7.70 -5.23
C ASN A 214 11.60 -6.33 -4.80
N LEU A 215 11.09 -5.53 -5.74
CA LEU A 215 10.45 -4.23 -5.49
C LEU A 215 9.16 -4.40 -4.69
N THR A 216 8.35 -5.42 -5.01
CA THR A 216 7.17 -5.80 -4.24
C THR A 216 7.57 -6.26 -2.84
N LYS A 217 8.65 -7.03 -2.69
CA LYS A 217 9.18 -7.41 -1.37
C LYS A 217 9.74 -6.22 -0.60
N ALA A 218 10.37 -5.24 -1.25
CA ALA A 218 10.83 -4.02 -0.63
C ALA A 218 9.65 -3.14 -0.17
N LEU A 219 8.65 -2.94 -1.04
CA LEU A 219 7.42 -2.19 -0.74
C LEU A 219 6.56 -2.88 0.33
N LYS A 220 6.52 -4.21 0.35
CA LYS A 220 5.80 -5.01 1.37
C LYS A 220 6.61 -5.19 2.66
N GLY A 221 7.93 -5.12 2.58
CA GLY A 221 8.86 -5.13 3.73
C GLY A 221 8.87 -3.82 4.50
N ASP A 222 8.70 -2.68 3.82
CA ASP A 222 8.59 -1.36 4.44
C ASP A 222 7.32 -1.20 5.30
N ALA A 223 6.26 -1.96 4.97
CA ALA A 223 5.04 -2.02 5.78
C ALA A 223 5.26 -2.71 7.15
N LYS A 224 6.25 -3.60 7.25
CA LYS A 224 6.62 -4.28 8.51
C LYS A 224 7.66 -3.47 9.29
N MET A 225 8.52 -2.70 8.62
CA MET A 225 9.46 -1.80 9.29
C MET A 225 8.75 -0.69 10.06
N ARG A 226 7.61 -0.15 9.61
CA ARG A 226 6.90 0.91 10.34
C ARG A 226 6.35 0.49 11.73
N GLY A 227 6.18 -0.80 12.00
CA GLY A 227 5.64 -1.32 13.27
C GLY A 227 6.65 -1.42 14.42
N ASN A 228 7.95 -1.52 14.14
CA ASN A 228 8.99 -1.74 15.17
C ASN A 228 9.67 -0.46 15.69
N TRP A 229 9.38 0.71 15.12
CA TRP A 229 10.19 1.92 15.38
C TRP A 229 9.69 2.76 16.57
N GLY A 230 8.52 2.45 17.14
CA GLY A 230 7.92 3.23 18.23
C GLY A 230 8.19 2.69 19.65
N GLY A 231 8.27 1.37 19.82
CA GLY A 231 8.39 0.74 21.15
C GLY A 231 9.84 0.55 21.62
N GLU A 232 10.70 0.01 20.75
CA GLU A 232 12.10 -0.30 21.09
C GLU A 232 12.95 0.95 21.31
N LEU A 233 12.76 1.99 20.49
CA LEU A 233 13.51 3.25 20.59
C LEU A 233 13.18 4.05 21.87
N VAL A 234 12.00 3.84 22.44
CA VAL A 234 11.58 4.49 23.70
C VAL A 234 12.08 3.67 24.90
N LEU A 235 12.09 2.35 24.81
CA LEU A 235 12.52 1.46 25.89
C LEU A 235 14.04 1.56 26.15
N GLU A 236 14.84 1.62 25.08
CA GLU A 236 16.29 1.79 25.17
C GLU A 236 16.67 3.15 25.81
N ARG A 237 15.91 4.19 25.47
CA ARG A 237 16.13 5.56 25.98
C ARG A 237 15.69 5.75 27.44
N VAL A 238 14.82 4.88 27.97
CA VAL A 238 14.40 4.87 29.39
C VAL A 238 15.37 4.06 30.26
N LEU A 239 15.96 3.00 29.72
CA LEU A 239 16.96 2.18 30.40
C LEU A 239 18.30 2.91 30.56
N GLU A 240 18.78 3.59 29.51
CA GLU A 240 20.00 4.44 29.58
C GLU A 240 19.85 5.62 30.54
N LYS A 241 18.65 6.23 30.62
CA LYS A 241 18.37 7.32 31.57
C LYS A 241 18.23 6.89 33.03
N SER A 242 18.04 5.59 33.27
CA SER A 242 17.99 5.01 34.62
C SER A 242 19.36 4.58 35.14
N GLY A 243 20.43 4.85 34.37
CA GLY A 243 21.82 4.62 34.77
C GLY A 243 22.33 3.20 34.54
N LEU A 244 21.63 2.39 33.74
CA LEU A 244 22.01 1.01 33.44
C LEU A 244 22.84 0.94 32.15
N GLU A 245 23.99 0.26 32.17
CA GLU A 245 24.85 0.07 30.99
C GLU A 245 24.50 -1.19 30.18
N LYS A 246 24.32 -0.99 28.87
CA LYS A 246 23.98 -2.04 27.90
C LYS A 246 25.11 -3.08 27.81
N GLY A 247 24.79 -4.34 28.12
CA GLY A 247 25.74 -5.46 28.09
C GLY A 247 26.37 -5.84 29.44
N SER A 248 26.13 -5.07 30.52
CA SER A 248 26.50 -5.47 31.89
C SER A 248 25.27 -5.69 32.79
N GLU A 249 24.22 -4.86 32.66
CA GLU A 249 23.08 -4.85 33.61
C GLU A 249 21.70 -5.14 32.98
N TYR A 250 21.55 -5.01 31.66
CA TYR A 250 20.35 -5.47 30.91
C TYR A 250 20.69 -5.92 29.48
N GLU A 251 19.90 -6.86 28.95
CA GLU A 251 19.99 -7.35 27.56
C GLU A 251 18.62 -7.28 26.88
N VAL A 252 18.60 -6.80 25.63
CA VAL A 252 17.37 -6.69 24.83
C VAL A 252 17.30 -7.88 23.87
N GLN A 253 16.35 -8.77 24.16
CA GLN A 253 15.90 -9.90 23.34
C GLN A 253 16.94 -10.99 23.03
N GLN A 254 16.93 -12.05 23.86
CA GLN A 254 17.12 -13.41 23.36
C GLN A 254 15.84 -14.21 23.56
N SER A 255 15.40 -14.90 22.50
CA SER A 255 14.27 -15.83 22.56
C SER A 255 14.64 -17.03 23.43
N PHE A 256 13.90 -17.27 24.51
CA PHE A 256 14.08 -18.47 25.32
C PHE A 256 13.11 -19.57 24.86
N LYS A 257 13.65 -20.78 24.66
CA LYS A 257 12.87 -22.00 24.46
C LYS A 257 12.76 -22.72 25.79
N THR A 258 11.56 -22.83 26.34
CA THR A 258 11.29 -23.68 27.50
C THR A 258 11.35 -25.16 27.09
N GLU A 259 11.64 -26.07 28.03
CA GLU A 259 11.81 -27.52 27.75
C GLU A 259 10.58 -28.19 27.10
N GLU A 260 9.41 -27.56 27.14
CA GLU A 260 8.17 -27.99 26.45
C GLU A 260 7.96 -27.37 25.05
N GLY A 261 8.95 -26.71 24.46
CA GLY A 261 8.93 -26.29 23.05
C GLY A 261 8.11 -25.04 22.71
N LYS A 262 7.52 -24.36 23.71
CA LYS A 262 6.86 -23.05 23.50
C LYS A 262 7.87 -21.92 23.66
N THR A 263 7.96 -21.06 22.64
CA THR A 263 8.88 -19.91 22.64
C THR A 263 8.19 -18.73 23.31
N VAL A 264 8.81 -18.17 24.35
CA VAL A 264 8.27 -17.03 25.10
C VAL A 264 9.19 -15.83 24.87
N PHE A 265 8.58 -14.67 24.58
CA PHE A 265 9.28 -13.41 24.35
C PHE A 265 8.99 -12.48 25.54
N PRO A 266 9.82 -12.46 26.59
CA PRO A 266 9.72 -11.44 27.62
C PRO A 266 10.37 -10.14 27.12
N ASP A 267 9.72 -9.00 27.37
CA ASP A 267 10.09 -7.73 26.75
C ASP A 267 11.41 -7.13 27.28
N VAL A 268 11.84 -7.41 28.52
CA VAL A 268 13.18 -7.03 29.07
C VAL A 268 13.61 -8.00 30.18
N VAL A 269 14.92 -8.33 30.26
CA VAL A 269 15.53 -9.08 31.38
C VAL A 269 16.55 -8.19 32.09
N ILE A 270 16.39 -8.00 33.41
CA ILE A 270 17.24 -7.10 34.24
C ILE A 270 18.02 -7.96 35.24
N ASN A 271 19.35 -7.82 35.30
CA ASN A 271 20.18 -8.51 36.28
C ASN A 271 20.42 -7.63 37.52
N LEU A 272 19.89 -8.05 38.68
CA LEU A 272 20.13 -7.38 39.96
C LEU A 272 21.35 -7.96 40.69
N PRO A 273 22.17 -7.14 41.39
CA PRO A 273 23.33 -7.63 42.13
C PRO A 273 22.87 -8.47 43.32
N GLY A 274 23.21 -9.77 43.30
CA GLY A 274 22.79 -10.77 44.29
C GLY A 274 22.39 -12.13 43.72
N GLY A 275 22.36 -12.29 42.38
CA GLY A 275 22.19 -13.60 41.74
C GLY A 275 20.75 -14.11 41.68
N LYS A 276 19.76 -13.23 41.53
CA LYS A 276 18.40 -13.62 41.13
C LYS A 276 18.04 -12.93 39.81
N LYS A 277 17.60 -13.74 38.85
CA LYS A 277 17.13 -13.36 37.50
C LYS A 277 15.61 -13.26 37.48
#